data_AF-A0AAJ1Y350-F1
#
_entry.id   AF-A0AAJ1Y350-F1
#
_cell.length_a   1.000
_cell.length_b   1.000
_cell.length_c   1.000
_cell.angle_alpha   90.00
_cell.angle_beta   90.00
_cell.angle_gamma   90.00
#
_symmetry.space_group_name_H-M   'P 1'
#
loop_
_entity.id
_entity.type
_entity.pdbx_description
1 polymer ?
#
loop_
_entity_poly.entity_id
_entity_poly.type
_entity_poly.pdbx_seq_one_letter_code
_entity_poly.pdbx_strand_id
1 'polypeptide(L)'
;MRMKLKNEQQQSWLSLAFVWAGAMISVPGLIIGGTLVAGMPLWEALLTGFIGYGIIVILMILQGIQSSDLQEPSVKVASQVFGIQGSQKIISIILAIACLGWFGLQANVSGGAFTNFLKIYGIDLPVSLSSLIWGVIMLISALYGIKILKILNYFAVPVLVLVCLYGLVASLRNNGWEAVSQYTPQTAGSFMSGLSMTVGSFALGAVIAGDYSQYVSSRKDVVKAATLGILPTGLLMIGVGAVLTIASNTADITEVFMNLGFPVLGIIALILATWTTNAVNAFSGGLALINVFDIPKEKEKVAVGAAGAIGTLLAVVGILNYFTPIMSVLSAMVPPVAGVMIAAYWLINKGDRTKWQPTPGVNKLGVFSWLIGAAVGGIPVIMSFFPNAPQLPNQPLIGIVLSFVIYYFGAKRQQTNTESLEME
;
A
#
# COMPACT_ATOMS: atom_id res chain seq x y z
N MET A 1 -22.68 -9.46 21.62
CA MET A 1 -21.49 -9.37 22.49
C MET A 1 -20.26 -9.62 21.63
N ARG A 2 -19.58 -8.57 21.12
CA ARG A 2 -18.36 -8.77 20.29
C ARG A 2 -17.17 -9.06 21.20
N MET A 3 -16.41 -10.11 20.88
CA MET A 3 -15.23 -10.52 21.64
C MET A 3 -14.23 -9.35 21.68
N LYS A 4 -13.90 -8.86 22.88
CA LYS A 4 -12.69 -8.06 23.09
C LYS A 4 -11.48 -8.90 22.62
N LEU A 5 -10.44 -8.25 22.10
CA LEU A 5 -9.17 -8.93 21.82
C LEU A 5 -8.76 -9.73 23.06
N LYS A 6 -8.34 -10.98 22.85
CA LYS A 6 -7.54 -11.66 23.88
C LYS A 6 -6.26 -10.85 24.04
N ASN A 7 -5.82 -10.61 25.28
CA ASN A 7 -4.62 -9.81 25.60
C ASN A 7 -3.38 -10.20 24.75
N GLU A 8 -3.29 -11.46 24.31
CA GLU A 8 -2.18 -11.97 23.50
C GLU A 8 -2.14 -11.49 22.04
N GLN A 9 -3.27 -11.02 21.48
CA GLN A 9 -3.34 -10.52 20.10
C GLN A 9 -3.15 -9.00 20.01
N GLN A 10 -3.30 -8.29 21.14
CA GLN A 10 -3.18 -6.84 21.18
C GLN A 10 -1.76 -6.38 20.86
N GLN A 11 -1.64 -5.43 19.94
CA GLN A 11 -0.37 -4.84 19.52
C GLN A 11 -0.19 -3.43 20.10
N SER A 12 1.08 -3.03 20.27
CA SER A 12 1.42 -1.66 20.63
C SER A 12 1.39 -0.74 19.41
N TRP A 13 1.23 0.57 19.64
CA TRP A 13 1.35 1.58 18.58
C TRP A 13 2.71 1.51 17.86
N LEU A 14 3.78 1.19 18.59
CA LEU A 14 5.12 1.00 18.02
C LEU A 14 5.11 -0.17 17.03
N SER A 15 4.55 -1.31 17.41
CA SER A 15 4.48 -2.46 16.51
C SER A 15 3.73 -2.13 15.22
N LEU A 16 2.63 -1.38 15.30
CA LEU A 16 1.89 -0.91 14.13
C LEU A 16 2.73 0.07 13.29
N ALA A 17 3.42 1.01 13.93
CA ALA A 17 4.30 1.97 13.27
C ALA A 17 5.42 1.28 12.49
N PHE A 18 6.04 0.25 13.07
CA PHE A 18 7.10 -0.54 12.43
C PHE A 18 6.59 -1.35 11.24
N VAL A 19 5.39 -1.93 11.32
CA VAL A 19 4.78 -2.64 10.18
C VAL A 19 4.52 -1.67 9.02
N TRP A 20 3.96 -0.50 9.31
CA TRP A 20 3.68 0.53 8.32
C TRP A 20 4.94 1.16 7.74
N ALA A 21 5.93 1.45 8.57
CA ALA A 21 7.26 1.89 8.15
C ALA A 21 7.94 0.87 7.24
N GLY A 22 7.89 -0.41 7.59
CA GLY A 22 8.49 -1.49 6.80
C GLY A 22 7.78 -1.74 5.47
N ALA A 23 6.47 -1.46 5.38
CA ALA A 23 5.74 -1.47 4.12
C ALA A 23 6.04 -0.25 3.25
N MET A 24 6.32 0.90 3.87
CA MET A 24 6.67 2.14 3.15
C MET A 24 8.09 2.08 2.59
N ILE A 25 9.04 1.51 3.33
CA ILE A 25 10.42 1.32 2.87
C ILE A 25 10.45 0.20 1.82
N SER A 26 10.28 0.60 0.57
CA SER A 26 10.17 -0.29 -0.57
C SER A 26 10.81 0.31 -1.83
N VAL A 27 11.15 -0.54 -2.79
CA VAL A 27 11.72 -0.12 -4.09
C VAL A 27 10.81 0.86 -4.84
N PRO A 28 9.48 0.65 -4.92
CA PRO A 28 8.58 1.65 -5.50
C PRO A 28 8.70 3.04 -4.86
N GLY A 29 8.95 3.13 -3.55
CA GLY A 29 9.17 4.40 -2.84
C GLY A 29 10.37 5.19 -3.38
N LEU A 30 11.48 4.51 -3.66
CA LEU A 30 12.67 5.13 -4.27
C LEU A 30 12.38 5.58 -5.71
N ILE A 31 11.71 4.72 -6.48
CA ILE A 31 11.35 5.00 -7.89
C ILE A 31 10.49 6.26 -7.99
N ILE A 32 9.54 6.47 -7.07
CA ILE A 32 8.72 7.68 -7.04
C ILE A 32 9.58 8.92 -6.83
N GLY A 33 10.55 8.87 -5.90
CA GLY A 33 11.50 9.96 -5.69
C GLY A 33 12.22 10.35 -6.98
N GLY A 34 12.77 9.36 -7.69
CA GLY A 34 13.43 9.56 -8.98
C GLY A 34 12.51 10.08 -10.08
N THR A 35 11.28 9.57 -10.13
CA THR A 35 10.28 9.98 -11.12
C THR A 35 9.81 11.41 -10.88
N LEU A 36 9.68 11.83 -9.62
CA LEU A 36 9.32 13.22 -9.30
C LEU A 36 10.40 14.18 -9.78
N VAL A 37 11.68 13.92 -9.44
CA VAL A 37 12.75 14.86 -9.81
C VAL A 37 12.97 14.98 -11.32
N ALA A 38 12.64 13.96 -12.10
CA ALA A 38 12.65 14.05 -13.57
C ALA A 38 11.74 15.18 -14.12
N GLY A 39 10.69 15.56 -13.38
CA GLY A 39 9.73 16.60 -13.76
C GLY A 39 9.70 17.83 -12.85
N MET A 40 10.40 17.84 -11.71
CA MET A 40 10.38 19.01 -10.81
C MET A 40 11.67 19.12 -9.99
N PRO A 41 12.03 20.31 -9.48
CA PRO A 41 13.17 20.48 -8.58
C PRO A 41 13.05 19.60 -7.33
N LEU A 42 14.19 19.27 -6.70
CA LEU A 42 14.23 18.42 -5.50
C LEU A 42 13.32 18.93 -4.38
N TRP A 43 13.28 20.24 -4.13
CA TRP A 43 12.44 20.81 -3.08
C TRP A 43 10.93 20.62 -3.37
N GLU A 44 10.52 20.74 -4.64
CA GLU A 44 9.14 20.50 -5.07
C GLU A 44 8.80 19.02 -4.96
N ALA A 45 9.72 18.12 -5.30
CA ALA A 45 9.55 16.68 -5.13
C ALA A 45 9.34 16.32 -3.65
N LEU A 46 10.14 16.89 -2.75
CA LEU A 46 9.99 16.69 -1.30
C LEU A 46 8.67 17.27 -0.76
N LEU A 47 8.27 18.47 -1.20
CA LEU A 47 7.00 19.07 -0.82
C LEU A 47 5.80 18.26 -1.33
N THR A 48 5.87 17.80 -2.58
CA THR A 48 4.87 16.92 -3.19
C THR A 48 4.76 15.62 -2.41
N GLY A 49 5.89 15.03 -2.03
CA GLY A 49 5.99 13.87 -1.15
C GLY A 49 5.33 14.10 0.22
N PHE A 50 5.64 15.23 0.85
CA PHE A 50 5.10 15.62 2.16
C PHE A 50 3.57 15.74 2.13
N ILE A 51 3.03 16.44 1.13
CA ILE A 51 1.59 16.65 1.00
C ILE A 51 0.90 15.33 0.62
N GLY A 52 1.45 14.58 -0.33
CA GLY A 52 0.88 13.31 -0.80
C GLY A 52 0.82 12.26 0.32
N TYR A 53 1.93 12.04 1.04
CA TYR A 53 1.92 11.12 2.18
C TYR A 53 1.17 11.67 3.38
N GLY A 54 1.06 13.00 3.54
CA GLY A 54 0.15 13.61 4.50
C GLY A 54 -1.31 13.21 4.26
N ILE A 55 -1.77 13.23 3.00
CA ILE A 55 -3.10 12.75 2.62
C ILE A 55 -3.25 11.26 2.94
N ILE A 56 -2.26 10.44 2.60
CA ILE A 56 -2.27 9.00 2.91
C ILE A 56 -2.36 8.75 4.42
N VAL A 57 -1.60 9.48 5.23
CA VAL A 57 -1.65 9.38 6.69
C VAL A 57 -3.05 9.70 7.20
N ILE A 58 -3.71 10.74 6.69
CA ILE A 58 -5.10 11.06 7.08
C ILE A 58 -6.03 9.91 6.74
N LEU A 59 -5.94 9.35 5.52
CA LEU A 59 -6.77 8.22 5.11
C LEU A 59 -6.52 6.98 5.97
N MET A 60 -5.24 6.67 6.26
CA MET A 60 -4.84 5.58 7.14
C MET A 60 -5.33 5.75 8.57
N ILE A 61 -5.32 6.98 9.11
CA ILE A 61 -5.86 7.28 10.44
C ILE A 61 -7.36 7.00 10.46
N LEU A 62 -8.11 7.50 9.47
CA LEU A 62 -9.57 7.33 9.42
C LEU A 62 -9.98 5.86 9.28
N GLN A 63 -9.30 5.11 8.41
CA GLN A 63 -9.54 3.68 8.18
C GLN A 63 -9.04 2.81 9.35
N GLY A 64 -7.86 3.13 9.87
CA GLY A 64 -7.23 2.41 10.96
C GLY A 64 -8.02 2.57 12.27
N ILE A 65 -8.48 3.78 12.59
CA ILE A 65 -9.33 4.02 13.77
C ILE A 65 -10.64 3.26 13.64
N GLN A 66 -11.28 3.30 12.46
CA GLN A 66 -12.53 2.57 12.24
C GLN A 66 -12.37 1.08 12.54
N SER A 67 -11.29 0.46 12.07
CA SER A 67 -11.01 -0.96 12.29
C SER A 67 -10.55 -1.25 13.72
N SER A 68 -9.83 -0.33 14.36
CA SER A 68 -9.47 -0.37 15.79
C SER A 68 -10.70 -0.27 16.69
N ASP A 69 -11.68 0.57 16.37
CA ASP A 69 -12.90 0.70 17.18
C ASP A 69 -13.78 -0.56 17.08
N LEU A 70 -13.84 -1.14 15.89
CA LEU A 70 -14.69 -2.28 15.55
C LEU A 70 -14.03 -3.62 15.83
N GLN A 71 -12.69 -3.67 15.89
CA GLN A 71 -11.89 -4.87 16.08
C GLN A 71 -12.12 -5.90 14.96
N GLU A 72 -12.19 -5.39 13.72
CA GLU A 72 -12.46 -6.16 12.50
C GLU A 72 -11.55 -5.69 11.35
N PRO A 73 -11.18 -6.57 10.41
CA PRO A 73 -10.34 -6.21 9.27
C PRO A 73 -11.06 -5.30 8.27
N SER A 74 -10.31 -4.60 7.42
CA SER A 74 -10.85 -3.64 6.44
C SER A 74 -11.97 -4.24 5.58
N VAL A 75 -11.78 -5.47 5.12
CA VAL A 75 -12.77 -6.19 4.30
C VAL A 75 -14.10 -6.38 5.02
N LYS A 76 -14.08 -6.73 6.30
CA LYS A 76 -15.30 -6.95 7.08
C LYS A 76 -15.95 -5.62 7.47
N VAL A 77 -15.16 -4.60 7.79
CA VAL A 77 -15.65 -3.24 8.01
C VAL A 77 -16.41 -2.70 6.79
N ALA A 78 -15.94 -3.04 5.58
CA ALA A 78 -16.59 -2.65 4.31
C ALA A 78 -17.99 -3.26 4.12
N SER A 79 -18.38 -4.30 4.87
CA SER A 79 -19.71 -4.92 4.77
C SER A 79 -20.88 -4.00 5.15
N GLN A 80 -20.63 -2.92 5.90
CA GLN A 80 -21.65 -1.90 6.14
C GLN A 80 -22.01 -1.14 4.86
N VAL A 81 -21.02 -0.86 4.00
CA VAL A 81 -21.22 0.02 2.85
C VAL A 81 -21.46 -0.75 1.57
N PHE A 82 -20.88 -1.94 1.42
CA PHE A 82 -21.07 -2.80 0.24
C PHE A 82 -22.08 -3.94 0.47
N GLY A 83 -22.50 -4.14 1.72
CA GLY A 83 -23.20 -5.36 2.12
C GLY A 83 -22.23 -6.54 2.31
N ILE A 84 -22.67 -7.58 3.01
CA ILE A 84 -21.88 -8.79 3.26
C ILE A 84 -21.41 -9.39 1.93
N GLN A 85 -22.33 -9.64 0.99
CA GLN A 85 -21.98 -10.24 -0.31
C GLN A 85 -21.13 -9.30 -1.18
N GLY A 86 -21.38 -7.99 -1.13
CA GLY A 86 -20.59 -7.01 -1.89
C GLY A 86 -19.16 -6.88 -1.34
N SER A 87 -19.00 -6.89 -0.02
CA SER A 87 -17.69 -6.94 0.63
C SER A 87 -16.92 -8.22 0.25
N GLN A 88 -17.57 -9.39 0.30
CA GLN A 88 -16.95 -10.68 -0.03
C GLN A 88 -16.57 -10.78 -1.52
N LYS A 89 -17.48 -10.43 -2.43
CA LYS A 89 -17.31 -10.70 -3.87
C LYS A 89 -16.68 -9.56 -4.66
N ILE A 90 -16.80 -8.32 -4.21
CA ILE A 90 -16.27 -7.16 -4.95
C ILE A 90 -14.99 -6.72 -4.27
N ILE A 91 -15.10 -6.24 -3.03
CA ILE A 91 -13.97 -5.57 -2.35
C ILE A 91 -12.86 -6.55 -2.02
N SER A 92 -13.21 -7.72 -1.49
CA SER A 92 -12.19 -8.69 -1.08
C SER A 92 -11.50 -9.33 -2.28
N ILE A 93 -12.19 -9.51 -3.41
CA ILE A 93 -11.55 -9.98 -4.64
C ILE A 93 -10.56 -8.93 -5.17
N ILE A 94 -10.94 -7.66 -5.21
CA ILE A 94 -10.05 -6.57 -5.65
C ILE A 94 -8.82 -6.47 -4.74
N LEU A 95 -9.02 -6.48 -3.41
CA LEU A 95 -7.92 -6.41 -2.45
C LEU A 95 -7.05 -7.66 -2.47
N ALA A 96 -7.62 -8.85 -2.68
CA ALA A 96 -6.86 -10.06 -2.89
C ALA A 96 -5.98 -9.92 -4.15
N ILE A 97 -6.56 -9.60 -5.31
CA ILE A 97 -5.78 -9.39 -6.55
C ILE A 97 -4.66 -8.35 -6.34
N ALA A 98 -4.96 -7.25 -5.64
CA ALA A 98 -3.99 -6.22 -5.34
C ALA A 98 -2.81 -6.76 -4.50
N CYS A 99 -3.11 -7.38 -3.37
CA CYS A 99 -2.10 -7.94 -2.47
C CYS A 99 -1.31 -9.07 -3.13
N LEU A 100 -1.95 -9.95 -3.89
CA LEU A 100 -1.29 -11.04 -4.63
C LEU A 100 -0.36 -10.50 -5.72
N GLY A 101 -0.80 -9.46 -6.44
CA GLY A 101 -0.01 -8.79 -7.46
C GLY A 101 1.24 -8.13 -6.88
N TRP A 102 1.06 -7.37 -5.80
CA TRP A 102 2.17 -6.79 -5.06
C TRP A 102 3.10 -7.85 -4.46
N PHE A 103 2.55 -8.97 -3.97
CA PHE A 103 3.37 -10.07 -3.48
C PHE A 103 4.32 -10.60 -4.56
N GLY A 104 3.76 -10.90 -5.75
CA GLY A 104 4.52 -11.42 -6.87
C GLY A 104 5.53 -10.43 -7.44
N LEU A 105 5.22 -9.13 -7.39
CA LEU A 105 6.15 -8.08 -7.77
C LEU A 105 7.37 -8.03 -6.84
N GLN A 106 7.15 -7.97 -5.53
CA GLN A 106 8.25 -7.88 -4.58
C GLN A 106 9.12 -9.15 -4.61
N ALA A 107 8.51 -10.33 -4.78
CA ALA A 107 9.26 -11.59 -4.94
C ALA A 107 10.11 -11.61 -6.22
N ASN A 108 9.63 -10.99 -7.31
CA ASN A 108 10.43 -10.77 -8.51
C ASN A 108 11.59 -9.81 -8.27
N VAL A 109 11.35 -8.69 -7.57
CA VAL A 109 12.38 -7.71 -7.27
C VAL A 109 13.50 -8.34 -6.42
N SER A 110 13.17 -9.10 -5.38
CA SER A 110 14.17 -9.85 -4.60
C SER A 110 14.89 -10.89 -5.46
N GLY A 111 14.15 -11.64 -6.28
CA GLY A 111 14.70 -12.69 -7.12
C GLY A 111 15.67 -12.18 -8.18
N GLY A 112 15.32 -11.06 -8.83
CA GLY A 112 16.16 -10.38 -9.80
C GLY A 112 17.44 -9.82 -9.18
N ALA A 113 17.34 -9.16 -8.03
CA ALA A 113 18.51 -8.66 -7.34
C ALA A 113 19.44 -9.77 -6.86
N PHE A 114 18.89 -10.85 -6.27
CA PHE A 114 19.67 -12.01 -5.88
C PHE A 114 20.36 -12.69 -7.06
N THR A 115 19.68 -12.79 -8.20
CA THR A 115 20.26 -13.28 -9.45
C THR A 115 21.44 -12.40 -9.89
N ASN A 116 21.26 -11.07 -9.92
CA ASN A 116 22.32 -10.14 -10.33
C ASN A 116 23.53 -10.21 -9.40
N PHE A 117 23.31 -10.39 -8.09
CA PHE A 117 24.39 -10.59 -7.14
C PHE A 117 25.14 -11.91 -7.36
N LEU A 118 24.43 -13.02 -7.60
CA LEU A 118 25.06 -14.31 -7.89
C LEU A 118 25.90 -14.27 -9.17
N LYS A 119 25.48 -13.50 -10.18
CA LYS A 119 26.25 -13.27 -11.40
C LYS A 119 27.62 -12.64 -11.15
N ILE A 120 27.76 -11.81 -10.10
CA ILE A 120 29.08 -11.25 -9.69
C ILE A 120 30.07 -12.37 -9.33
N TYR A 121 29.56 -13.51 -8.83
CA TYR A 121 30.35 -14.69 -8.48
C TYR A 121 30.36 -15.76 -9.58
N GLY A 122 29.88 -15.45 -10.78
CA GLY A 122 29.82 -16.39 -11.91
C GLY A 122 28.73 -17.46 -11.80
N ILE A 123 27.75 -17.28 -10.91
CA ILE A 123 26.63 -18.21 -10.74
C ILE A 123 25.41 -17.70 -11.51
N ASP A 124 24.99 -18.43 -12.54
CA ASP A 124 23.80 -18.10 -13.33
C ASP A 124 22.56 -18.82 -12.77
N LEU A 125 21.75 -18.08 -12.01
CA LEU A 125 20.48 -18.54 -11.47
C LEU A 125 19.34 -17.87 -12.24
N PRO A 126 18.40 -18.61 -12.86
CA PRO A 126 17.26 -17.98 -13.53
C PRO A 126 16.42 -17.15 -12.56
N VAL A 127 16.02 -15.94 -12.97
CA VAL A 127 15.22 -15.03 -12.13
C VAL A 127 13.95 -15.70 -11.63
N SER A 128 13.26 -16.47 -12.47
CA SER A 128 12.04 -17.21 -12.09
C SER A 128 12.27 -18.19 -10.94
N LEU A 129 13.40 -18.91 -10.94
CA LEU A 129 13.77 -19.82 -9.86
C LEU A 129 14.18 -19.06 -8.61
N SER A 130 14.93 -17.98 -8.75
CA SER A 130 15.29 -17.08 -7.63
C SER A 130 14.04 -16.49 -6.97
N SER A 131 13.08 -16.02 -7.77
CA SER A 131 11.79 -15.48 -7.30
C SER A 131 10.92 -16.53 -6.63
N LEU A 132 10.95 -17.78 -7.10
CA LEU A 132 10.30 -18.90 -6.42
C LEU A 132 10.90 -19.11 -5.02
N ILE A 133 12.22 -19.17 -4.91
CA ILE A 133 12.93 -19.37 -3.64
C ILE A 133 12.58 -18.26 -2.65
N TRP A 134 12.73 -17.00 -3.08
CA TRP A 134 12.43 -15.85 -2.22
C TRP A 134 10.94 -15.73 -1.88
N GLY A 135 10.05 -16.00 -2.83
CA GLY A 135 8.60 -16.04 -2.59
C GLY A 135 8.22 -17.07 -1.53
N VAL A 136 8.80 -18.28 -1.59
CA VAL A 136 8.60 -19.33 -0.58
C VAL A 136 9.14 -18.92 0.79
N ILE A 137 10.34 -18.33 0.86
CA ILE A 137 10.94 -17.83 2.12
C ILE A 137 10.02 -16.79 2.77
N MET A 138 9.57 -15.80 1.99
CA MET A 138 8.68 -14.74 2.47
C MET A 138 7.32 -15.31 2.89
N LEU A 139 6.77 -16.24 2.13
CA LEU A 139 5.52 -16.92 2.44
C LEU A 139 5.60 -17.67 3.77
N ILE A 140 6.65 -18.48 3.98
CA ILE A 140 6.84 -19.25 5.23
C ILE A 140 6.81 -18.31 6.43
N SER A 141 7.48 -17.16 6.35
CA SER A 141 7.47 -16.19 7.44
C SER A 141 6.07 -15.61 7.72
N ALA A 142 5.25 -15.40 6.68
CA ALA A 142 3.89 -14.88 6.81
C ALA A 142 2.94 -15.88 7.50
N LEU A 143 3.18 -17.19 7.37
CA LEU A 143 2.38 -18.24 8.03
C LEU A 143 2.45 -18.19 9.56
N TYR A 144 3.52 -17.61 10.11
CA TYR A 144 3.66 -17.40 11.56
C TYR A 144 2.87 -16.19 12.07
N GLY A 145 2.22 -15.45 11.18
CA GLY A 145 1.31 -14.35 11.49
C GLY A 145 1.97 -13.15 12.15
N ILE A 146 1.14 -12.30 12.76
CA ILE A 146 1.55 -10.96 13.23
C ILE A 146 2.73 -10.96 14.23
N LYS A 147 2.95 -12.05 14.98
CA LYS A 147 4.06 -12.18 15.94
C LYS A 147 5.43 -12.14 15.27
N ILE A 148 5.63 -12.91 14.19
CA ILE A 148 6.90 -12.88 13.45
C ILE A 148 7.00 -11.62 12.61
N LEU A 149 5.88 -11.14 12.03
CA LEU A 149 5.89 -9.88 11.28
C LEU A 149 6.38 -8.71 12.14
N LYS A 150 5.97 -8.67 13.41
CA LYS A 150 6.48 -7.72 14.38
C LYS A 150 8.01 -7.81 14.49
N ILE A 151 8.55 -8.99 14.84
CA ILE A 151 9.98 -9.20 15.05
C ILE A 151 10.78 -8.82 13.80
N LEU A 152 10.32 -9.27 12.63
CA LEU A 152 10.90 -8.94 11.33
C LEU A 152 11.01 -7.43 11.15
N ASN A 153 9.91 -6.69 11.33
CA ASN A 153 9.90 -5.24 11.12
C ASN A 153 10.72 -4.47 12.17
N TYR A 154 10.73 -4.91 13.44
CA TYR A 154 11.55 -4.29 14.48
C TYR A 154 13.05 -4.35 14.17
N PHE A 155 13.50 -5.39 13.47
CA PHE A 155 14.89 -5.53 13.03
C PHE A 155 15.14 -4.90 11.65
N ALA A 156 14.26 -5.17 10.68
CA ALA A 156 14.46 -4.76 9.30
C ALA A 156 14.37 -3.23 9.13
N VAL A 157 13.38 -2.57 9.73
CA VAL A 157 13.16 -1.12 9.52
C VAL A 157 14.37 -0.28 9.93
N PRO A 158 14.98 -0.45 11.13
CA PRO A 158 16.17 0.32 11.48
C PRO A 158 17.34 0.07 10.52
N VAL A 159 17.58 -1.18 10.13
CA VAL A 159 18.64 -1.54 9.16
C VAL A 159 18.38 -0.85 7.82
N LEU A 160 17.14 -0.90 7.33
CA LEU A 160 16.75 -0.29 6.07
C LEU A 160 16.91 1.23 6.08
N VAL A 161 16.51 1.90 7.16
CA VAL A 161 16.71 3.35 7.34
C VAL A 161 18.21 3.67 7.30
N LEU A 162 19.04 2.92 8.02
CA LEU A 162 20.49 3.13 8.03
C LEU A 162 21.11 2.92 6.63
N VAL A 163 20.69 1.89 5.91
CA VAL A 163 21.19 1.64 4.55
C VAL A 163 20.75 2.74 3.59
N CYS A 164 19.50 3.22 3.68
CA CYS A 164 19.02 4.34 2.87
C CYS A 164 19.80 5.63 3.15
N LEU A 165 20.03 5.95 4.43
CA LEU A 165 20.82 7.11 4.84
C LEU A 165 22.28 7.00 4.39
N TYR A 166 22.86 5.81 4.48
CA TYR A 166 24.21 5.58 3.97
C TYR A 166 24.26 5.74 2.45
N GLY A 167 23.33 5.14 1.71
CA GLY A 167 23.24 5.29 0.25
C GLY A 167 23.09 6.74 -0.18
N LEU A 168 22.27 7.51 0.53
CA LEU A 168 22.13 8.96 0.36
C LEU A 168 23.46 9.68 0.55
N VAL A 169 24.11 9.49 1.71
CA VAL A 169 25.40 10.15 2.02
C VAL A 169 26.49 9.74 1.03
N ALA A 170 26.54 8.48 0.64
CA ALA A 170 27.52 7.97 -0.29
C ALA A 170 27.34 8.55 -1.69
N SER A 171 26.09 8.72 -2.14
CA SER A 171 25.79 9.31 -3.46
C SER A 171 26.09 10.79 -3.53
N LEU A 172 26.10 11.50 -2.39
CA LEU A 172 26.49 12.92 -2.33
C LEU A 172 28.00 13.14 -2.37
N ARG A 173 28.82 12.09 -2.24
CA ARG A 173 30.28 12.17 -2.40
C ARG A 173 30.63 12.33 -3.89
N ASN A 174 31.89 12.65 -4.19
CA ASN A 174 32.43 12.70 -5.55
C ASN A 174 31.55 13.50 -6.53
N ASN A 175 31.39 14.81 -6.27
CA ASN A 175 30.58 15.76 -7.04
C ASN A 175 29.05 15.58 -6.96
N GLY A 176 28.54 14.57 -6.24
CA GLY A 176 27.09 14.38 -6.08
C GLY A 176 26.38 15.56 -5.41
N TRP A 177 27.03 16.22 -4.44
CA TRP A 177 26.51 17.46 -3.85
C TRP A 177 26.37 18.58 -4.87
N GLU A 178 27.36 18.75 -5.74
CA GLU A 178 27.33 19.75 -6.81
C GLU A 178 26.20 19.44 -7.80
N ALA A 179 26.09 18.18 -8.23
CA ALA A 179 25.00 17.71 -9.09
C ALA A 179 23.61 18.01 -8.50
N VAL A 180 23.40 17.78 -7.20
CA VAL A 180 22.12 18.08 -6.53
C VAL A 180 21.86 19.58 -6.42
N SER A 181 22.87 20.38 -6.09
CA SER A 181 22.72 21.83 -5.93
C SER A 181 22.48 22.58 -7.24
N GLN A 182 22.99 22.07 -8.35
CA GLN A 182 22.82 22.64 -9.70
C GLN A 182 21.70 21.95 -10.48
N TYR A 183 21.00 20.99 -9.88
CA TYR A 183 20.01 20.18 -10.57
C TYR A 183 18.84 21.02 -11.08
N THR A 184 18.51 20.83 -12.36
CA THR A 184 17.30 21.33 -12.98
C THR A 184 16.58 20.19 -13.69
N PRO A 185 15.25 20.08 -13.56
CA PRO A 185 14.50 19.02 -14.20
C PRO A 185 14.51 19.21 -15.72
N GLN A 186 14.62 18.12 -16.47
CA GLN A 186 14.63 18.15 -17.94
C GLN A 186 13.26 18.48 -18.54
N THR A 187 12.19 18.23 -17.78
CA THR A 187 10.82 18.48 -18.18
C THR A 187 10.08 19.27 -17.09
N ALA A 188 9.06 20.03 -17.49
CA ALA A 188 8.18 20.71 -16.54
C ALA A 188 6.98 19.82 -16.21
N GLY A 189 7.16 18.97 -15.19
CA GLY A 189 6.10 18.15 -14.62
C GLY A 189 5.12 19.00 -13.80
N SER A 190 3.85 18.58 -13.76
CA SER A 190 2.84 19.24 -12.94
C SER A 190 2.90 18.76 -11.48
N PHE A 191 2.84 19.70 -10.53
CA PHE A 191 2.65 19.40 -9.10
C PHE A 191 1.49 18.44 -8.86
N MET A 192 0.35 18.63 -9.54
CA MET A 192 -0.83 17.76 -9.38
C MET A 192 -0.59 16.34 -9.88
N SER A 193 0.24 16.15 -10.90
CA SER A 193 0.64 14.84 -11.39
C SER A 193 1.52 14.14 -10.35
N GLY A 194 2.53 14.84 -9.82
CA GLY A 194 3.40 14.32 -8.77
C GLY A 194 2.64 13.98 -7.48
N LEU A 195 1.67 14.81 -7.09
CA LEU A 195 0.81 14.57 -5.94
C LEU A 195 -0.03 13.30 -6.14
N SER A 196 -0.63 13.15 -7.32
CA SER A 196 -1.46 12.00 -7.65
C SER A 196 -0.65 10.70 -7.70
N MET A 197 0.59 10.76 -8.21
CA MET A 197 1.53 9.63 -8.19
C MET A 197 1.90 9.22 -6.77
N THR A 198 2.25 10.20 -5.92
CA THR A 198 2.59 9.96 -4.50
C THR A 198 1.41 9.37 -3.73
N VAL A 199 0.19 9.85 -3.95
CA VAL A 199 -1.00 9.27 -3.29
C VAL A 199 -1.29 7.87 -3.86
N GLY A 200 -1.21 7.71 -5.18
CA GLY A 200 -1.49 6.44 -5.85
C GLY A 200 -0.56 5.31 -5.41
N SER A 201 0.70 5.62 -5.09
CA SER A 201 1.69 4.61 -4.69
C SER A 201 1.36 3.86 -3.41
N PHE A 202 0.64 4.51 -2.48
CA PHE A 202 0.34 3.94 -1.17
C PHE A 202 -1.16 3.91 -0.87
N ALA A 203 -2.01 4.15 -1.87
CA ALA A 203 -3.46 4.13 -1.72
C ALA A 203 -3.99 2.76 -1.27
N LEU A 204 -3.38 1.66 -1.74
CA LEU A 204 -3.72 0.32 -1.23
C LEU A 204 -3.44 0.21 0.27
N GLY A 205 -2.26 0.66 0.70
CA GLY A 205 -1.87 0.72 2.12
C GLY A 205 -2.89 1.49 2.97
N ALA A 206 -3.47 2.57 2.42
CA ALA A 206 -4.52 3.33 3.09
C ALA A 206 -5.82 2.53 3.27
N VAL A 207 -6.24 1.77 2.27
CA VAL A 207 -7.47 0.96 2.34
C VAL A 207 -7.32 -0.25 3.26
N ILE A 208 -6.15 -0.91 3.23
CA ILE A 208 -5.85 -2.07 4.08
C ILE A 208 -5.31 -1.70 5.46
N ALA A 209 -5.21 -0.40 5.79
CA ALA A 209 -4.71 0.08 7.09
C ALA A 209 -5.45 -0.55 8.29
N GLY A 210 -6.72 -0.88 8.09
CA GLY A 210 -7.56 -1.54 9.07
C GLY A 210 -7.13 -2.96 9.44
N ASP A 211 -6.49 -3.67 8.52
CA ASP A 211 -6.09 -5.07 8.71
C ASP A 211 -5.09 -5.26 9.86
N TYR A 212 -4.25 -4.26 10.12
CA TYR A 212 -3.32 -4.27 11.27
C TYR A 212 -3.85 -3.47 12.45
N SER A 213 -4.55 -2.36 12.16
CA SER A 213 -5.09 -1.48 13.19
C SER A 213 -6.18 -2.15 14.02
N GLN A 214 -6.84 -3.20 13.49
CA GLN A 214 -7.78 -4.02 14.26
C GLN A 214 -7.16 -4.65 15.51
N TYR A 215 -5.83 -4.79 15.59
CA TYR A 215 -5.16 -5.35 16.76
C TYR A 215 -4.70 -4.28 17.77
N VAL A 216 -5.00 -3.00 17.50
CA VAL A 216 -4.72 -1.87 18.40
C VAL A 216 -6.04 -1.41 19.02
N SER A 217 -6.02 -1.10 20.31
CA SER A 217 -7.25 -0.78 21.08
C SER A 217 -7.52 0.72 21.25
N SER A 218 -6.62 1.59 20.79
CA SER A 218 -6.64 3.03 21.06
C SER A 218 -6.56 3.84 19.78
N ARG A 219 -7.51 4.76 19.58
CA ARG A 219 -7.48 5.71 18.46
C ARG A 219 -6.20 6.55 18.43
N LYS A 220 -5.72 6.98 19.60
CA LYS A 220 -4.49 7.78 19.73
C LYS A 220 -3.26 6.98 19.27
N ASP A 221 -3.27 5.68 19.50
CA ASP A 221 -2.19 4.78 19.12
C ASP A 221 -2.14 4.58 17.60
N VAL A 222 -3.30 4.48 16.95
CA VAL A 222 -3.38 4.48 15.48
C VAL A 222 -2.84 5.79 14.89
N VAL A 223 -3.22 6.94 15.47
CA VAL A 223 -2.72 8.26 15.01
C VAL A 223 -1.19 8.33 15.11
N LYS A 224 -0.63 7.95 16.27
CA LYS A 224 0.83 7.94 16.46
C LYS A 224 1.52 7.01 15.46
N ALA A 225 0.98 5.81 15.28
CA ALA A 225 1.54 4.83 14.36
C ALA A 225 1.54 5.30 12.92
N ALA A 226 0.44 5.92 12.46
CA ALA A 226 0.32 6.40 11.09
C ALA A 226 1.29 7.57 10.85
N THR A 227 1.23 8.58 11.71
CA THR A 227 2.05 9.78 11.55
C THR A 227 3.53 9.49 11.68
N LEU A 228 3.96 8.71 12.68
CA LEU A 228 5.39 8.45 12.93
C LEU A 228 5.95 7.28 12.10
N GLY A 229 5.09 6.35 11.68
CA GLY A 229 5.50 5.21 10.85
C GLY A 229 5.60 5.56 9.37
N ILE A 230 4.63 6.28 8.82
CA ILE A 230 4.49 6.51 7.38
C ILE A 230 5.16 7.81 6.92
N LEU A 231 4.92 8.93 7.60
CA LEU A 231 5.37 10.23 7.07
C LEU A 231 6.91 10.35 7.03
N PRO A 232 7.66 10.03 8.10
CA PRO A 232 9.12 10.10 8.06
C PRO A 232 9.74 9.12 7.07
N THR A 233 9.23 7.89 7.01
CA THR A 233 9.75 6.88 6.10
C THR A 233 9.42 7.19 4.65
N GLY A 234 8.20 7.62 4.34
CA GLY A 234 7.81 8.03 2.99
C GLY A 234 8.66 9.19 2.47
N LEU A 235 8.89 10.22 3.30
CA LEU A 235 9.78 11.33 2.96
C LEU A 235 11.22 10.90 2.78
N LEU A 236 11.71 9.99 3.63
CA LEU A 236 13.04 9.40 3.47
C LEU A 236 13.14 8.68 2.12
N MET A 237 12.16 7.87 1.75
CA MET A 237 12.18 7.12 0.49
C MET A 237 12.16 8.04 -0.73
N ILE A 238 11.30 9.05 -0.75
CA ILE A 238 11.27 10.04 -1.83
C ILE A 238 12.59 10.81 -1.90
N GLY A 239 13.08 11.31 -0.78
CA GLY A 239 14.32 12.10 -0.74
C GLY A 239 15.55 11.30 -1.16
N VAL A 240 15.68 10.06 -0.66
CA VAL A 240 16.76 9.15 -1.05
C VAL A 240 16.65 8.86 -2.54
N GLY A 241 15.51 8.35 -3.03
CA GLY A 241 15.33 8.00 -4.44
C GLY A 241 15.58 9.17 -5.40
N ALA A 242 15.14 10.37 -5.02
CA ALA A 242 15.40 11.60 -5.74
C ALA A 242 16.90 11.93 -5.83
N VAL A 243 17.61 11.90 -4.70
CA VAL A 243 19.05 12.20 -4.66
C VAL A 243 19.87 11.13 -5.37
N LEU A 244 19.55 9.84 -5.22
CA LEU A 244 20.20 8.77 -5.97
C LEU A 244 20.05 8.98 -7.47
N THR A 245 18.85 9.37 -7.92
CA THR A 245 18.58 9.64 -9.34
C THR A 245 19.40 10.81 -9.86
N ILE A 246 19.50 11.90 -9.10
CA ILE A 246 20.27 13.09 -9.51
C ILE A 246 21.77 12.82 -9.49
N ALA A 247 22.29 12.23 -8.41
CA ALA A 247 23.72 12.12 -8.17
C ALA A 247 24.34 10.86 -8.78
N SER A 248 23.55 9.82 -9.02
CA SER A 248 24.02 8.50 -9.49
C SER A 248 23.28 7.99 -10.72
N ASN A 249 22.37 8.78 -11.32
CA ASN A 249 21.57 8.43 -12.51
C ASN A 249 20.71 7.16 -12.36
N THR A 250 20.44 6.73 -11.13
CA THR A 250 19.61 5.56 -10.84
C THR A 250 18.87 5.72 -9.51
N ALA A 251 17.63 5.23 -9.44
CA ALA A 251 16.89 5.12 -8.18
C ALA A 251 17.13 3.76 -7.49
N ASP A 252 17.82 2.83 -8.15
CA ASP A 252 18.09 1.51 -7.60
C ASP A 252 19.26 1.57 -6.61
N ILE A 253 18.92 1.43 -5.33
CA ILE A 253 19.90 1.42 -4.25
C ILE A 253 20.91 0.28 -4.41
N THR A 254 20.51 -0.86 -5.00
CA THR A 254 21.40 -2.00 -5.25
C THR A 254 22.50 -1.61 -6.24
N GLU A 255 22.14 -0.89 -7.30
CA GLU A 255 23.08 -0.39 -8.31
C GLU A 255 24.08 0.59 -7.70
N VAL A 256 23.60 1.52 -6.87
CA VAL A 256 24.47 2.46 -6.14
C VAL A 256 25.47 1.71 -5.27
N PHE A 257 25.03 0.73 -4.48
CA PHE A 257 25.92 -0.05 -3.62
C PHE A 257 26.88 -0.97 -4.41
N MET A 258 26.46 -1.49 -5.56
CA MET A 258 27.35 -2.22 -6.47
C MET A 258 28.48 -1.32 -6.96
N ASN A 259 28.15 -0.11 -7.43
CA ASN A 259 29.12 0.87 -7.93
C ASN A 259 30.09 1.36 -6.82
N LEU A 260 29.64 1.37 -5.57
CA LEU A 260 30.47 1.71 -4.41
C LEU A 260 31.36 0.56 -3.90
N GLY A 261 31.27 -0.65 -4.49
CA GLY A 261 32.02 -1.82 -4.05
C GLY A 261 31.44 -2.52 -2.81
N PHE A 262 30.20 -2.24 -2.44
CA PHE A 262 29.48 -2.88 -1.32
C PHE A 262 28.21 -3.62 -1.78
N PRO A 263 28.28 -4.53 -2.78
CA PRO A 263 27.10 -5.18 -3.37
C PRO A 263 26.27 -5.97 -2.34
N VAL A 264 26.92 -6.51 -1.30
CA VAL A 264 26.27 -7.26 -0.21
C VAL A 264 25.34 -6.37 0.62
N LEU A 265 25.67 -5.10 0.85
CA LEU A 265 24.79 -4.21 1.62
C LEU A 265 23.54 -3.84 0.82
N GLY A 266 23.70 -3.56 -0.47
CA GLY A 266 22.59 -3.26 -1.37
C GLY A 266 21.58 -4.41 -1.42
N ILE A 267 22.07 -5.65 -1.55
CA ILE A 267 21.19 -6.80 -1.65
C ILE A 267 20.46 -7.12 -0.35
N ILE A 268 21.13 -7.02 0.80
CA ILE A 268 20.52 -7.25 2.11
C ILE A 268 19.38 -6.26 2.31
N ALA A 269 19.60 -4.99 1.99
CA ALA A 269 18.56 -3.98 2.10
C ALA A 269 17.39 -4.24 1.15
N LEU A 270 17.66 -4.60 -0.11
CA LEU A 270 16.59 -4.88 -1.05
C LEU A 270 15.73 -6.08 -0.62
N ILE A 271 16.38 -7.17 -0.20
CA ILE A 271 15.72 -8.37 0.29
C ILE A 271 14.91 -8.06 1.54
N LEU A 272 15.47 -7.33 2.51
CA LEU A 272 14.74 -6.96 3.73
C LEU A 272 13.53 -6.07 3.43
N ALA A 273 13.67 -5.07 2.55
CA ALA A 273 12.58 -4.16 2.15
C ALA A 273 11.45 -4.91 1.42
N THR A 274 11.81 -5.79 0.50
CA THR A 274 10.84 -6.63 -0.21
C THR A 274 10.15 -7.62 0.72
N TRP A 275 10.89 -8.19 1.67
CA TRP A 275 10.35 -9.10 2.68
C TRP A 275 9.35 -8.42 3.60
N THR A 276 9.67 -7.27 4.19
CA THR A 276 8.73 -6.52 5.06
C THR A 276 7.46 -6.12 4.34
N THR A 277 7.57 -5.73 3.07
CA THR A 277 6.40 -5.42 2.23
C THR A 277 5.57 -6.68 1.95
N ASN A 278 6.19 -7.82 1.64
CA ASN A 278 5.48 -9.06 1.33
C ASN A 278 4.82 -9.73 2.51
N ALA A 279 5.41 -9.56 3.70
CA ALA A 279 4.73 -9.86 4.95
C ALA A 279 3.37 -9.15 5.04
N VAL A 280 3.30 -7.88 4.59
CA VAL A 280 2.04 -7.13 4.59
C VAL A 280 1.07 -7.66 3.53
N ASN A 281 1.56 -7.84 2.30
CA ASN A 281 0.75 -8.34 1.19
C ASN A 281 0.16 -9.74 1.46
N ALA A 282 0.93 -10.66 2.02
CA ALA A 282 0.45 -12.01 2.32
C ALA A 282 -0.63 -11.99 3.42
N PHE A 283 -0.46 -11.16 4.45
CA PHE A 283 -1.40 -11.07 5.56
C PHE A 283 -2.73 -10.43 5.13
N SER A 284 -2.69 -9.24 4.52
CA SER A 284 -3.90 -8.57 4.01
C SER A 284 -4.56 -9.36 2.87
N GLY A 285 -3.77 -9.96 1.98
CA GLY A 285 -4.27 -10.86 0.94
C GLY A 285 -4.96 -12.09 1.54
N GLY A 286 -4.40 -12.67 2.60
CA GLY A 286 -5.01 -13.76 3.34
C GLY A 286 -6.35 -13.38 3.97
N LEU A 287 -6.44 -12.22 4.64
CA LEU A 287 -7.69 -11.69 5.18
C LEU A 287 -8.75 -11.45 4.10
N ALA A 288 -8.33 -10.97 2.93
CA ALA A 288 -9.21 -10.83 1.78
C ALA A 288 -9.73 -12.19 1.30
N LEU A 289 -8.87 -13.20 1.11
CA LEU A 289 -9.29 -14.56 0.74
C LEU A 289 -10.21 -15.21 1.78
N ILE A 290 -9.97 -14.96 3.07
CA ILE A 290 -10.85 -15.42 4.15
C ILE A 290 -12.26 -14.90 3.95
N ASN A 291 -12.39 -13.61 3.63
CA ASN A 291 -13.70 -13.02 3.40
C ASN A 291 -14.33 -13.49 2.08
N VAL A 292 -13.55 -13.62 0.99
CA VAL A 292 -14.05 -14.12 -0.32
C VAL A 292 -14.70 -15.50 -0.19
N PHE A 293 -14.03 -16.43 0.47
CA PHE A 293 -14.44 -17.84 0.55
C PHE A 293 -15.13 -18.21 1.87
N ASP A 294 -15.44 -17.22 2.71
CA ASP A 294 -16.01 -17.42 4.05
C ASP A 294 -15.23 -18.47 4.88
N ILE A 295 -13.91 -18.35 4.85
CA ILE A 295 -13.00 -19.32 5.48
C ILE A 295 -13.10 -19.16 7.01
N PRO A 296 -13.29 -20.25 7.77
CA PRO A 296 -13.27 -20.20 9.23
C PRO A 296 -11.95 -19.65 9.76
N LYS A 297 -11.99 -18.87 10.85
CA LYS A 297 -10.82 -18.17 11.43
C LYS A 297 -9.69 -19.15 11.81
N GLU A 298 -10.02 -20.38 12.17
CA GLU A 298 -9.05 -21.43 12.49
C GLU A 298 -8.15 -21.79 11.29
N LYS A 299 -8.61 -21.52 10.06
CA LYS A 299 -7.91 -21.74 8.81
C LYS A 299 -7.25 -20.47 8.25
N GLU A 300 -7.11 -19.41 9.04
CA GLU A 300 -6.45 -18.16 8.64
C GLU A 300 -5.06 -18.40 8.03
N LYS A 301 -4.27 -19.29 8.65
CA LYS A 301 -2.94 -19.68 8.12
C LYS A 301 -3.01 -20.30 6.73
N VAL A 302 -4.06 -21.06 6.43
CA VAL A 302 -4.27 -21.68 5.11
C VAL A 302 -4.55 -20.60 4.07
N ALA A 303 -5.37 -19.60 4.41
CA ALA A 303 -5.68 -18.50 3.52
C ALA A 303 -4.46 -17.59 3.25
N VAL A 304 -3.69 -17.26 4.29
CA VAL A 304 -2.41 -16.54 4.15
C VAL A 304 -1.42 -17.35 3.31
N GLY A 305 -1.38 -18.67 3.53
CA GLY A 305 -0.59 -19.62 2.74
C GLY A 305 -0.97 -19.64 1.26
N ALA A 306 -2.27 -19.72 0.98
CA ALA A 306 -2.80 -19.65 -0.39
C ALA A 306 -2.46 -18.30 -1.03
N ALA A 307 -2.57 -17.20 -0.29
CA ALA A 307 -2.24 -15.88 -0.82
C ALA A 307 -0.77 -15.77 -1.22
N GLY A 308 0.16 -16.10 -0.32
CA GLY A 308 1.59 -16.08 -0.66
C GLY A 308 1.98 -17.09 -1.73
N ALA A 309 1.33 -18.26 -1.79
CA ALA A 309 1.58 -19.25 -2.84
C ALA A 309 1.15 -18.74 -4.22
N ILE A 310 -0.06 -18.17 -4.33
CA ILE A 310 -0.53 -17.56 -5.58
C ILE A 310 0.37 -16.38 -5.98
N GLY A 311 0.71 -15.50 -5.04
CA GLY A 311 1.65 -14.41 -5.29
C GLY A 311 3.03 -14.90 -5.77
N THR A 312 3.54 -15.98 -5.19
CA THR A 312 4.81 -16.60 -5.62
C THR A 312 4.70 -17.18 -7.03
N LEU A 313 3.61 -17.87 -7.35
CA LEU A 313 3.39 -18.40 -8.70
C LEU A 313 3.26 -17.27 -9.73
N LEU A 314 2.56 -16.19 -9.38
CA LEU A 314 2.51 -14.97 -10.19
C LEU A 314 3.92 -14.39 -10.41
N ALA A 315 4.80 -14.48 -9.40
CA ALA A 315 6.18 -14.07 -9.56
C ALA A 315 6.89 -14.90 -10.64
N VAL A 316 6.77 -16.22 -10.58
CA VAL A 316 7.42 -17.18 -11.49
C VAL A 316 6.97 -17.00 -12.95
N VAL A 317 5.69 -16.73 -13.19
CA VAL A 317 5.16 -16.50 -14.55
C VAL A 317 5.48 -15.10 -15.09
N GLY A 318 6.17 -14.26 -14.32
CA GLY A 318 6.63 -12.95 -14.76
C GLY A 318 5.56 -11.87 -14.66
N ILE A 319 4.83 -11.80 -13.54
CA ILE A 319 3.85 -10.72 -13.29
C ILE A 319 4.41 -9.30 -13.47
N LEU A 320 5.73 -9.11 -13.32
CA LEU A 320 6.40 -7.84 -13.63
C LEU A 320 6.10 -7.33 -15.05
N ASN A 321 5.97 -8.22 -16.03
CA ASN A 321 5.64 -7.84 -17.41
C ASN A 321 4.24 -7.22 -17.53
N TYR A 322 3.37 -7.49 -16.56
CA TYR A 322 2.01 -6.96 -16.47
C TYR A 322 1.87 -5.89 -15.38
N PHE A 323 2.98 -5.39 -14.84
CA PHE A 323 2.99 -4.42 -13.74
C PHE A 323 2.14 -3.19 -14.06
N THR A 324 2.40 -2.54 -15.20
CA THR A 324 1.70 -1.30 -15.58
C THR A 324 0.18 -1.50 -15.72
N PRO A 325 -0.32 -2.49 -16.51
CA PRO A 325 -1.76 -2.76 -16.57
C PRO A 325 -2.40 -3.06 -15.20
N ILE A 326 -1.76 -3.88 -14.37
CA ILE A 326 -2.28 -4.28 -13.05
C ILE A 326 -2.35 -3.05 -12.14
N MET A 327 -1.26 -2.28 -12.06
CA MET A 327 -1.19 -1.08 -11.23
C MET A 327 -2.20 -0.02 -11.66
N SER A 328 -2.39 0.12 -12.96
CA SER A 328 -3.39 1.02 -13.50
C SER A 328 -4.79 0.65 -12.98
N VAL A 329 -5.22 -0.61 -13.13
CA VAL A 329 -6.53 -1.06 -12.62
C VAL A 329 -6.66 -0.89 -11.10
N LEU A 330 -5.63 -1.29 -10.35
CA LEU A 330 -5.64 -1.20 -8.88
C LEU A 330 -5.72 0.25 -8.39
N SER A 331 -4.96 1.15 -9.02
CA SER A 331 -4.96 2.58 -8.69
C SER A 331 -6.30 3.26 -8.96
N ALA A 332 -7.14 2.72 -9.85
CA ALA A 332 -8.48 3.21 -10.11
C ALA A 332 -9.51 2.62 -9.12
N MET A 333 -9.45 1.30 -8.87
CA MET A 333 -10.50 0.59 -8.15
C MET A 333 -10.38 0.65 -6.63
N VAL A 334 -9.15 0.69 -6.10
CA VAL A 334 -8.89 0.60 -4.66
C VAL A 334 -9.16 1.92 -3.92
N PRO A 335 -8.65 3.08 -4.34
CA PRO A 335 -8.84 4.32 -3.58
C PRO A 335 -10.31 4.71 -3.31
N PRO A 336 -11.25 4.60 -4.27
CA PRO A 336 -12.67 4.92 -4.03
C PRO A 336 -13.31 4.12 -2.89
N VAL A 337 -12.80 2.94 -2.56
CA VAL A 337 -13.25 2.16 -1.39
C VAL A 337 -13.09 2.97 -0.11
N ALA A 338 -11.98 3.69 0.02
CA ALA A 338 -11.72 4.53 1.18
C ALA A 338 -12.77 5.64 1.34
N GLY A 339 -13.14 6.30 0.24
CA GLY A 339 -14.13 7.38 0.25
C GLY A 339 -15.48 6.93 0.79
N VAL A 340 -15.99 5.79 0.32
CA VAL A 340 -17.28 5.23 0.77
C VAL A 340 -17.23 4.84 2.25
N MET A 341 -16.18 4.13 2.67
CA MET A 341 -16.03 3.70 4.07
C MET A 341 -15.89 4.87 5.04
N ILE A 342 -15.12 5.90 4.67
CA ILE A 342 -14.94 7.12 5.47
C ILE A 342 -16.27 7.86 5.60
N ALA A 343 -17.02 8.04 4.50
CA ALA A 343 -18.33 8.69 4.54
C ALA A 343 -19.30 7.98 5.49
N ALA A 344 -19.38 6.65 5.41
CA ALA A 344 -20.27 5.87 6.26
C ALA A 344 -19.92 5.96 7.76
N TYR A 345 -18.65 5.77 8.11
CA TYR A 345 -18.28 5.70 9.51
C TYR A 345 -18.19 7.07 10.17
N TRP A 346 -17.52 8.02 9.51
CA TRP A 346 -17.20 9.30 10.13
C TRP A 346 -18.29 10.35 9.97
N LEU A 347 -19.04 10.34 8.87
CA LEU A 347 -20.06 11.35 8.60
C LEU A 347 -21.46 10.84 8.95
N ILE A 348 -21.84 9.66 8.45
CA ILE A 348 -23.17 9.08 8.72
C ILE A 348 -23.26 8.59 10.16
N ASN A 349 -22.30 7.77 10.60
CA ASN A 349 -22.28 7.24 11.97
C ASN A 349 -21.58 8.14 12.98
N LYS A 350 -21.01 9.28 12.56
CA LYS A 350 -20.31 10.25 13.44
C LYS A 350 -19.17 9.62 14.26
N GLY A 351 -18.53 8.57 13.73
CA GLY A 351 -17.48 7.81 14.41
C GLY A 351 -17.99 6.98 15.60
N ASP A 352 -19.29 6.71 15.68
CA ASP A 352 -19.89 5.88 16.73
C ASP A 352 -19.93 4.41 16.29
N ARG A 353 -19.09 3.60 16.94
CA ARG A 353 -18.99 2.15 16.68
C ARG A 353 -20.28 1.38 16.97
N THR A 354 -21.17 1.91 17.82
CA THR A 354 -22.43 1.23 18.18
C THR A 354 -23.44 1.24 17.03
N LYS A 355 -23.30 2.22 16.12
CA LYS A 355 -24.12 2.35 14.90
C LYS A 355 -23.59 1.52 13.73
N TRP A 356 -22.41 0.93 13.86
CA TRP A 356 -21.87 0.08 12.82
C TRP A 356 -22.55 -1.30 12.83
N GLN A 357 -23.11 -1.66 11.69
CA GLN A 357 -23.71 -2.97 11.45
C GLN A 357 -23.49 -3.39 9.99
N PRO A 358 -23.21 -4.69 9.75
CA PRO A 358 -23.11 -5.21 8.39
C PRO A 358 -24.48 -5.16 7.71
N THR A 359 -24.52 -4.80 6.42
CA THR A 359 -25.76 -4.82 5.64
C THR A 359 -25.94 -6.19 4.99
N PRO A 360 -27.11 -6.86 5.13
CA PRO A 360 -27.37 -8.11 4.43
C PRO A 360 -27.27 -7.96 2.91
N GLY A 361 -26.82 -9.02 2.22
CA GLY A 361 -26.77 -9.03 0.76
C GLY A 361 -25.79 -8.01 0.17
N VAL A 362 -26.23 -7.26 -0.83
CA VAL A 362 -25.45 -6.22 -1.51
C VAL A 362 -26.09 -4.85 -1.26
N ASN A 363 -25.31 -3.93 -0.70
CA ASN A 363 -25.73 -2.54 -0.56
C ASN A 363 -25.46 -1.80 -1.88
N LYS A 364 -26.53 -1.62 -2.67
CA LYS A 364 -26.48 -0.99 -4.00
C LYS A 364 -25.92 0.42 -3.96
N LEU A 365 -26.19 1.19 -2.90
CA LEU A 365 -25.70 2.57 -2.80
C LEU A 365 -24.18 2.59 -2.72
N GLY A 366 -23.56 1.80 -1.83
CA GLY A 366 -22.10 1.79 -1.72
C GLY A 366 -21.42 1.22 -2.95
N VAL A 367 -21.98 0.17 -3.57
CA VAL A 367 -21.46 -0.35 -4.85
C VAL A 367 -21.52 0.71 -5.94
N PHE A 368 -22.65 1.43 -6.07
CA PHE A 368 -22.79 2.47 -7.07
C PHE A 368 -21.85 3.65 -6.83
N SER A 369 -21.77 4.17 -5.60
CA SER A 369 -20.86 5.26 -5.25
C SER A 369 -19.40 4.91 -5.50
N TRP A 370 -18.99 3.69 -5.15
CA TRP A 370 -17.67 3.18 -5.44
C TRP A 370 -17.41 3.06 -6.94
N LEU A 371 -18.35 2.49 -7.70
CA LEU A 371 -18.19 2.25 -9.13
C LEU A 371 -18.03 3.57 -9.89
N ILE A 372 -18.78 4.61 -9.54
CA ILE A 372 -18.61 5.94 -10.14
C ILE A 372 -17.24 6.53 -9.81
N GLY A 373 -16.81 6.44 -8.54
CA GLY A 373 -15.47 6.89 -8.15
C GLY A 373 -14.36 6.13 -8.89
N ALA A 374 -14.50 4.81 -9.03
CA ALA A 374 -13.54 3.95 -9.73
C ALA A 374 -13.53 4.20 -11.24
N ALA A 375 -14.70 4.39 -11.85
CA ALA A 375 -14.82 4.70 -13.27
C ALA A 375 -14.17 6.04 -13.59
N VAL A 376 -14.49 7.10 -12.84
CA VAL A 376 -13.94 8.44 -13.08
C VAL A 376 -12.45 8.51 -12.74
N GLY A 377 -12.05 7.99 -11.57
CA GLY A 377 -10.64 7.93 -11.19
C GLY A 377 -9.80 7.06 -12.13
N GLY A 378 -10.43 6.08 -12.79
CA GLY A 378 -9.84 5.18 -13.77
C GLY A 378 -9.89 5.66 -15.22
N ILE A 379 -10.50 6.81 -15.54
CA ILE A 379 -10.49 7.35 -16.92
C ILE A 379 -9.07 7.44 -17.49
N PRO A 380 -8.06 7.97 -16.77
CA PRO A 380 -6.68 8.01 -17.23
C PRO A 380 -6.12 6.62 -17.59
N VAL A 381 -6.44 5.63 -16.77
CA VAL A 381 -6.05 4.23 -16.96
C VAL A 381 -6.72 3.64 -18.20
N ILE A 382 -8.02 3.87 -18.39
CA ILE A 382 -8.76 3.41 -19.56
C ILE A 382 -8.19 4.05 -20.83
N MET A 383 -7.90 5.35 -20.78
CA MET A 383 -7.29 6.09 -21.90
C MET A 383 -5.89 5.59 -22.24
N SER A 384 -5.13 5.06 -21.28
CA SER A 384 -3.81 4.46 -21.55
C SER A 384 -3.85 3.22 -22.43
N PHE A 385 -5.00 2.53 -22.51
CA PHE A 385 -5.20 1.42 -23.46
C PHE A 385 -5.47 1.89 -24.90
N PHE A 386 -5.69 3.20 -25.11
CA PHE A 386 -5.92 3.81 -26.43
C PHE A 386 -4.78 4.78 -26.75
N PRO A 387 -3.73 4.35 -27.48
CA PRO A 387 -2.54 5.17 -27.72
C PRO A 387 -2.82 6.52 -28.39
N ASN A 388 -3.91 6.62 -29.16
CA ASN A 388 -4.32 7.83 -29.86
C ASN A 388 -5.25 8.74 -29.03
N ALA A 389 -5.66 8.31 -27.83
CA ALA A 389 -6.48 9.11 -26.93
C ALA A 389 -5.60 10.07 -26.10
N PRO A 390 -6.16 11.21 -25.65
CA PRO A 390 -5.46 12.10 -24.72
C PRO A 390 -5.05 11.35 -23.46
N GLN A 391 -3.75 11.34 -23.16
CA GLN A 391 -3.25 10.72 -21.94
C GLN A 391 -3.44 11.69 -20.78
N LEU A 392 -4.29 11.31 -19.84
CA LEU A 392 -4.55 12.07 -18.63
C LEU A 392 -3.66 11.55 -17.48
N PRO A 393 -3.28 12.41 -16.53
CA PRO A 393 -2.61 11.94 -15.32
C PRO A 393 -3.60 11.12 -14.48
N ASN A 394 -3.11 10.07 -13.83
CA ASN A 394 -3.90 9.29 -12.88
C ASN A 394 -4.41 10.19 -11.73
N GLN A 395 -5.64 10.01 -11.26
CA GLN A 395 -6.29 10.88 -10.27
C GLN A 395 -7.02 10.09 -9.18
N PRO A 396 -6.29 9.33 -8.34
CA PRO A 396 -6.89 8.51 -7.28
C PRO A 396 -7.68 9.34 -6.26
N LEU A 397 -7.30 10.61 -6.04
CA LEU A 397 -8.00 11.54 -5.15
C LEU A 397 -9.43 11.84 -5.63
N ILE A 398 -9.63 12.00 -6.94
CA ILE A 398 -10.97 12.26 -7.50
C ILE A 398 -11.87 11.07 -7.24
N GLY A 399 -11.36 9.85 -7.42
CA GLY A 399 -12.09 8.63 -7.13
C GLY A 399 -12.54 8.53 -5.67
N ILE A 400 -11.66 8.90 -4.73
CA ILE A 400 -11.99 8.97 -3.30
C ILE A 400 -13.08 10.02 -3.03
N VAL A 401 -12.92 11.23 -3.54
CA VAL A 401 -13.84 12.34 -3.27
C VAL A 401 -15.22 12.06 -3.85
N LEU A 402 -15.31 11.57 -5.09
CA LEU A 402 -16.59 11.27 -5.72
C LEU A 402 -17.33 10.15 -5.01
N SER A 403 -16.65 9.05 -4.67
CA SER A 403 -17.30 7.95 -3.97
C SER A 403 -17.77 8.36 -2.57
N PHE A 404 -16.99 9.19 -1.88
CA PHE A 404 -17.36 9.80 -0.60
C PHE A 404 -18.63 10.66 -0.73
N VAL A 405 -18.65 11.61 -1.66
CA VAL A 405 -19.74 12.58 -1.85
C VAL A 405 -21.03 11.87 -2.22
N ILE A 406 -20.99 10.98 -3.22
CA ILE A 406 -22.16 10.25 -3.71
C ILE A 406 -22.75 9.38 -2.58
N TYR A 407 -21.90 8.65 -1.85
CA TYR A 407 -22.37 7.84 -0.73
C TYR A 407 -22.98 8.68 0.37
N TYR A 408 -22.32 9.77 0.79
CA TYR A 408 -22.79 10.64 1.86
C TYR A 408 -24.20 11.18 1.58
N PHE A 409 -24.41 11.79 0.41
CA PHE A 409 -25.71 12.34 0.06
C PHE A 409 -26.78 11.26 -0.17
N GLY A 410 -26.41 10.12 -0.77
CA GLY A 410 -27.31 8.99 -0.95
C GLY A 410 -27.78 8.39 0.37
N ALA A 411 -26.86 8.21 1.33
CA ALA A 411 -27.15 7.61 2.63
C ALA A 411 -28.00 8.55 3.50
N LYS A 412 -27.71 9.86 3.47
CA LYS A 412 -28.51 10.87 4.16
C LYS A 412 -29.96 10.89 3.66
N ARG A 413 -30.16 10.79 2.34
CA ARG A 413 -31.50 10.72 1.74
C ARG A 413 -32.26 9.45 2.16
N GLN A 414 -31.58 8.31 2.27
CA GLN A 414 -32.18 7.07 2.76
C GLN A 414 -32.63 7.19 4.22
N GLN A 415 -31.83 7.81 5.10
CA GLN A 415 -32.20 8.02 6.50
C GLN A 415 -33.45 8.90 6.64
N THR A 416 -33.51 10.03 5.93
CA THR A 416 -34.68 10.93 5.96
C THR A 416 -35.95 10.24 5.46
N ASN A 417 -35.86 9.42 4.40
CA ASN A 417 -37.01 8.69 3.89
C ASN A 417 -37.52 7.61 4.88
N THR A 418 -36.62 6.96 5.61
CA THR A 418 -37.02 5.99 6.64
C THR A 418 -37.70 6.70 7.81
N GLU A 419 -37.15 7.82 8.28
CA GLU A 419 -37.75 8.62 9.35
C GLU A 419 -39.15 9.13 8.96
N SER A 420 -39.37 9.54 7.70
CA SER A 420 -40.71 9.94 7.24
C SER A 420 -41.72 8.80 7.21
N LEU A 421 -41.29 7.58 6.86
CA LEU A 421 -42.16 6.40 6.83
C LEU A 421 -42.49 5.86 8.22
N GLU A 422 -41.67 6.15 9.23
CA GLU A 422 -41.96 5.79 10.64
C GLU A 422 -42.89 6.81 11.33
N MET A 423 -43.10 7.99 10.72
CA MET A 423 -44.00 9.04 11.21
C MET A 423 -45.40 9.00 10.58
N GLU A 424 -45.58 8.27 9.47
CA GLU A 424 -46.88 7.94 8.85
C GLU A 424 -47.43 6.62 9.42
#